data_AF-A0A4R1F5T8-F1
#
_entry.id   AF-A0A4R1F5T8-F1
#
_cell.length_a   1.000
_cell.length_b   1.000
_cell.length_c   1.000
_cell.angle_alpha   90.00
_cell.angle_beta   90.00
_cell.angle_gamma   90.00
#
_symmetry.space_group_name_H-M   'P 1'
#
loop_
_entity.id
_entity.type
_entity.pdbx_description
1 polymer ?
#
loop_
_entity_poly.entity_id
_entity_poly.type
_entity_poly.pdbx_seq_one_letter_code
_entity_poly.pdbx_strand_id
1 'polypeptide(L)'
;MKRLISLLPLLLLLTVFSAEANYYANNEINTYDPVSGYYYKAIVSVGEGKGILSSNKSSGKMTNLAIYDPRSETHKLLFDKSSDRMISFVYFESAYQGNSIQFNGAEVAYNPVIKNNASVPERQPKDKLLIGLKDNEKRVTDLWVSKKDGSELQKVVSVGVGSSWHIDVKNAVIRVVTINNQDLKIQNFSW
;
A
#
# COMPACT_ATOMS: atom_id res chain seq x y z
N MET A 1 -8.12 -52.60 38.67
CA MET A 1 -6.72 -52.14 38.47
C MET A 1 -6.38 -52.46 37.02
N LYS A 2 -6.01 -51.56 36.10
CA LYS A 2 -5.38 -50.25 36.13
C LYS A 2 -6.04 -49.35 35.08
N ARG A 3 -6.17 -48.06 35.38
CA ARG A 3 -6.57 -47.00 34.44
C ARG A 3 -5.40 -46.70 33.51
N LEU A 4 -5.61 -46.64 32.19
CA LEU A 4 -4.75 -45.88 31.29
C LEU A 4 -5.42 -44.52 31.08
N ILE A 5 -4.98 -43.55 31.87
CA ILE A 5 -5.06 -42.13 31.53
C ILE A 5 -3.71 -41.83 30.90
N SER A 6 -3.69 -41.21 29.73
CA SER A 6 -3.10 -39.87 29.55
C SER A 6 -2.60 -39.63 28.13
N LEU A 7 -2.86 -38.40 27.68
CA LEU A 7 -2.03 -37.57 26.79
C LEU A 7 -1.96 -38.04 25.33
N LEU A 8 -2.27 -37.26 24.32
CA LEU A 8 -2.66 -35.86 24.21
C LEU A 8 -3.08 -35.68 22.73
N PRO A 9 -4.20 -35.01 22.44
CA PRO A 9 -4.57 -34.63 21.08
C PRO A 9 -3.75 -33.40 20.68
N LEU A 10 -2.75 -33.51 19.81
CA LEU A 10 -2.06 -32.31 19.30
C LEU A 10 -1.26 -32.58 18.02
N LEU A 11 -1.94 -32.99 16.96
CA LEU A 11 -1.40 -32.86 15.60
C LEU A 11 -2.14 -31.76 14.84
N LEU A 12 -2.30 -30.60 15.48
CA LEU A 12 -2.56 -29.33 14.79
C LEU A 12 -1.19 -28.72 14.45
N LEU A 13 -0.47 -29.37 13.54
CA LEU A 13 0.77 -28.86 12.97
C LEU A 13 0.40 -27.69 12.04
N LEU A 14 0.34 -26.51 12.66
CA LEU A 14 0.89 -25.25 12.16
C LEU A 14 0.92 -25.14 10.63
N THR A 15 -0.24 -24.92 10.02
CA THR A 15 -0.27 -24.06 8.85
C THR A 15 0.02 -22.65 9.36
N VAL A 16 1.30 -22.35 9.52
CA VAL A 16 1.77 -20.96 9.41
C VAL A 16 1.42 -20.56 7.99
N PHE A 17 0.21 -20.04 7.81
CA PHE A 17 -0.06 -19.09 6.76
C PHE A 17 0.88 -17.92 7.06
N SER A 18 2.10 -17.99 6.51
CA SER A 18 2.76 -16.76 6.08
C SER A 18 1.76 -16.14 5.13
N ALA A 19 0.97 -15.20 5.64
CA ALA A 19 0.24 -14.25 4.83
C ALA A 19 1.31 -13.43 4.11
N GLU A 20 1.91 -14.03 3.08
CA GLU A 20 2.53 -13.26 2.03
C GLU A 20 1.41 -12.38 1.51
N ALA A 21 1.53 -11.09 1.80
CA ALA A 21 0.69 -10.06 1.21
C ALA A 21 1.01 -10.00 -0.30
N ASN A 22 0.63 -11.04 -1.03
CA ASN A 22 0.48 -11.05 -2.47
C ASN A 22 -0.89 -10.41 -2.77
N TYR A 23 -1.05 -9.14 -2.40
CA TYR A 23 -2.07 -8.32 -3.05
C TYR A 23 -1.56 -8.03 -4.45
N TYR A 24 -2.23 -8.64 -5.43
CA TYR A 24 -1.98 -8.44 -6.84
C TYR A 24 -1.98 -6.94 -7.15
N ALA A 25 -0.94 -6.53 -7.87
CA ALA A 25 -0.78 -5.23 -8.45
C ALA A 25 -1.90 -4.96 -9.46
N ASN A 26 -3.03 -4.43 -8.99
CA ASN A 26 -3.99 -3.80 -9.90
C ASN A 26 -3.36 -2.47 -10.32
N ASN A 27 -2.76 -2.47 -11.51
CA ASN A 27 -2.21 -1.29 -12.20
C ASN A 27 -3.30 -0.27 -12.62
N GLU A 28 -4.35 -0.11 -11.81
CA GLU A 28 -5.64 0.42 -12.24
C GLU A 28 -5.98 1.76 -11.59
N ILE A 29 -4.99 2.49 -11.09
CA ILE A 29 -5.27 3.85 -10.58
C ILE A 29 -5.77 4.69 -11.74
N ASN A 30 -7.05 5.03 -11.67
CA ASN A 30 -7.81 5.72 -12.70
C ASN A 30 -9.04 6.31 -12.02
N THR A 31 -8.85 7.35 -11.21
CA THR A 31 -9.90 7.87 -10.34
C THR A 31 -9.70 9.35 -10.06
N TYR A 32 -10.81 10.04 -9.83
CA TYR A 32 -10.78 11.35 -9.18
C TYR A 32 -10.63 11.18 -7.66
N ASP A 33 -9.97 12.14 -7.02
CA ASP A 33 -10.15 12.42 -5.60
C ASP A 33 -11.27 13.46 -5.43
N PRO A 34 -12.40 13.10 -4.79
CA PRO A 34 -13.53 14.01 -4.65
C PRO A 34 -13.22 15.23 -3.77
N VAL A 35 -12.17 15.19 -2.94
CA VAL A 35 -11.81 16.32 -2.05
C VAL A 35 -10.97 17.36 -2.78
N SER A 36 -9.83 16.94 -3.34
CA SER A 36 -8.94 17.88 -4.04
C SER A 36 -9.42 18.21 -5.45
N GLY A 37 -10.18 17.32 -6.09
CA GLY A 37 -10.56 17.41 -7.50
C GLY A 37 -9.47 16.93 -8.46
N TYR A 38 -8.31 16.49 -7.98
CA TYR A 38 -7.28 15.91 -8.84
C TYR A 38 -7.74 14.59 -9.44
N TYR A 39 -7.34 14.34 -10.68
CA TYR A 39 -7.50 13.06 -11.34
C TYR A 39 -6.17 12.32 -11.38
N TYR A 40 -6.19 11.06 -10.95
CA TYR A 40 -5.02 10.19 -10.88
C TYR A 40 -5.10 9.10 -11.93
N LYS A 41 -4.04 8.97 -12.73
CA LYS A 41 -3.90 7.93 -13.75
C LYS A 41 -2.56 7.21 -13.63
N ALA A 42 -2.60 5.89 -13.49
CA ALA A 42 -1.42 5.05 -13.53
C ALA A 42 -0.78 5.09 -14.92
N ILE A 43 0.53 5.31 -14.96
CA ILE A 43 1.36 5.14 -16.15
C ILE A 43 1.95 3.74 -16.08
N VAL A 44 1.60 2.91 -17.06
CA VAL A 44 1.93 1.48 -17.08
C VAL A 44 2.86 1.22 -18.26
N SER A 45 4.04 0.65 -18.00
CA SER A 45 4.88 0.09 -19.05
C SER A 45 4.49 -1.37 -19.29
N VAL A 46 4.27 -1.73 -20.55
CA VAL A 46 4.13 -3.13 -20.97
C VAL A 46 5.51 -3.58 -21.42
N GLY A 47 6.08 -4.59 -20.77
CA GLY A 47 7.34 -5.16 -21.24
C GLY A 47 7.17 -5.71 -22.65
N GLU A 48 8.14 -5.45 -23.54
CA GLU A 48 8.18 -6.05 -24.88
C GLU A 48 8.17 -7.57 -24.74
N GLY A 49 7.08 -8.20 -25.19
CA GLY A 49 6.96 -9.65 -25.18
C GLY A 49 8.02 -10.26 -26.10
N LYS A 50 8.97 -11.01 -25.52
CA LYS A 50 9.85 -11.87 -26.30
C LYS A 50 9.03 -13.02 -26.89
N GLY A 51 8.62 -12.86 -28.15
CA GLY A 51 8.24 -13.95 -29.05
C GLY A 51 6.75 -14.37 -29.03
N ILE A 52 6.32 -14.84 -30.20
CA ILE A 52 4.94 -15.27 -30.55
C ILE A 52 4.48 -16.53 -29.77
N LEU A 53 5.34 -17.10 -28.89
CA LEU A 53 5.07 -18.33 -28.12
C LEU A 53 4.98 -18.11 -26.59
N SER A 54 5.02 -16.86 -26.11
CA SER A 54 4.85 -16.59 -24.68
C SER A 54 3.36 -16.52 -24.30
N SER A 55 2.83 -17.59 -23.72
CA SER A 55 1.47 -17.63 -23.14
C SER A 55 1.27 -16.76 -21.89
N ASN A 56 2.33 -16.11 -21.39
CA ASN A 56 2.25 -15.16 -20.30
C ASN A 56 1.99 -13.77 -20.87
N LYS A 57 0.73 -13.32 -20.81
CA LYS A 57 0.38 -11.90 -20.96
C LYS A 57 1.28 -11.11 -20.01
N SER A 58 2.18 -10.31 -20.57
CA SER A 58 2.99 -9.31 -19.86
C SER A 58 2.04 -8.45 -19.01
N SER A 59 1.93 -8.75 -17.71
CA SER A 59 1.19 -7.90 -16.79
C SER A 59 1.96 -6.59 -16.72
N GLY A 60 1.36 -5.51 -17.23
CA GLY A 60 2.01 -4.21 -17.22
C GLY A 60 2.52 -3.83 -15.84
N LYS A 61 3.53 -2.97 -15.78
CA LYS A 61 4.11 -2.46 -14.54
C LYS A 61 3.77 -0.99 -14.41
N MET A 62 3.09 -0.59 -13.34
CA MET A 62 2.94 0.82 -13.02
C MET A 62 4.31 1.43 -12.71
N THR A 63 4.79 2.32 -13.56
CA THR A 63 6.10 2.99 -13.47
C THR A 63 6.00 4.42 -12.97
N ASN A 64 4.82 5.04 -13.11
CA ASN A 64 4.58 6.39 -12.64
C ASN A 64 3.08 6.62 -12.35
N LEU A 65 2.77 7.78 -11.76
CA LEU A 65 1.42 8.27 -11.56
C LEU A 65 1.31 9.66 -12.20
N ALA A 66 0.40 9.82 -13.15
CA ALA A 66 0.01 11.13 -13.64
C ALA A 66 -1.05 11.74 -12.71
N ILE A 67 -0.85 13.01 -12.37
CA ILE A 67 -1.73 13.83 -11.55
C ILE A 67 -2.21 14.97 -12.43
N TYR A 68 -3.49 14.95 -12.78
CA TYR A 68 -4.12 15.97 -13.60
C TYR A 68 -4.96 16.89 -12.72
N ASP A 69 -4.78 18.20 -12.92
CA ASP A 69 -5.59 19.25 -12.32
C ASP A 69 -6.58 19.79 -13.37
N PRO A 70 -7.87 19.46 -13.27
CA PRO A 70 -8.87 19.94 -14.21
C PRO A 70 -9.07 21.46 -14.19
N ARG A 71 -8.69 22.14 -13.10
CA ARG A 71 -8.90 23.59 -12.94
C ARG A 71 -7.90 24.40 -13.75
N SER A 72 -6.66 23.91 -13.81
CA SER A 72 -5.57 24.52 -14.58
C SER A 72 -5.35 23.84 -15.94
N GLU A 73 -6.05 22.74 -16.20
CA GLU A 73 -5.87 21.88 -17.38
C GLU A 73 -4.44 21.36 -17.55
N THR A 74 -3.69 21.27 -16.46
CA THR A 74 -2.30 20.80 -16.46
C THR A 74 -2.18 19.42 -15.83
N HIS A 75 -1.14 18.69 -16.21
CA HIS A 75 -0.76 17.46 -15.52
C HIS A 75 0.72 17.50 -15.15
N LYS A 76 1.07 16.73 -14.12
CA LYS A 76 2.45 16.40 -13.78
C LYS A 76 2.58 14.91 -13.51
N LEU A 77 3.79 14.41 -13.67
CA LEU A 77 4.15 13.08 -13.20
C LEU A 77 4.59 13.18 -11.74
N LEU A 78 4.20 12.19 -10.93
CA LEU A 78 4.62 12.11 -9.53
C LEU A 78 6.15 12.01 -9.43
N PHE A 79 6.76 11.22 -10.30
CA PHE A 79 8.22 11.14 -10.43
C PHE A 79 8.67 11.82 -11.72
N ASP A 80 9.68 12.70 -11.63
CA ASP A 80 10.25 13.43 -12.79
C ASP A 80 10.78 12.51 -13.89
N LYS A 81 11.20 11.30 -13.53
CA LYS A 81 11.66 10.26 -14.46
C LYS A 81 10.93 8.97 -14.16
N SER A 82 10.62 8.20 -15.20
CA SER A 82 10.12 6.84 -15.04
C SER A 82 11.10 6.05 -14.18
N SER A 83 10.65 5.57 -13.02
CA SER A 83 11.50 4.73 -12.19
C SER A 83 11.58 3.34 -12.80
N ASP A 84 12.78 2.75 -12.82
CA ASP A 84 12.93 1.31 -13.04
C ASP A 84 12.30 0.48 -11.91
N ARG A 85 11.77 1.11 -10.86
CA ARG A 85 11.03 0.47 -9.77
C ARG A 85 9.53 0.48 -10.04
N MET A 86 8.85 -0.54 -9.54
CA MET A 86 7.40 -0.65 -9.71
C MET A 86 6.69 0.14 -8.62
N ILE A 87 5.73 0.99 -8.98
CA ILE A 87 4.73 1.45 -8.01
C ILE A 87 3.79 0.29 -7.73
N SER A 88 3.80 -0.19 -6.49
CA SER A 88 3.01 -1.33 -6.02
C SER A 88 1.65 -0.92 -5.45
N PHE A 89 1.53 0.30 -4.94
CA PHE A 89 0.28 0.89 -4.47
C PHE A 89 0.40 2.42 -4.40
N VAL A 90 -0.76 3.08 -4.42
CA VAL A 90 -0.94 4.48 -4.00
C VAL A 90 -2.19 4.54 -3.13
N TYR A 91 -2.06 5.15 -1.95
CA TYR A 91 -3.15 5.37 -1.01
C TYR A 91 -3.36 6.84 -0.72
N PHE A 92 -4.62 7.28 -0.67
CA PHE A 92 -5.01 8.59 -0.18
C PHE A 92 -6.40 8.54 0.46
N GLU A 93 -6.61 9.40 1.45
CA GLU A 93 -7.92 9.55 2.10
C GLU A 93 -8.88 10.28 1.15
N SER A 94 -10.07 9.73 0.92
CA SER A 94 -11.05 10.24 -0.05
C SER A 94 -12.30 10.84 0.58
N ALA A 95 -12.69 10.40 1.78
CA ALA A 95 -13.85 10.95 2.49
C ALA A 95 -13.82 10.61 3.98
N TYR A 96 -14.59 11.34 4.79
CA TYR A 96 -15.05 10.86 6.08
C TYR A 96 -16.48 10.34 5.91
N GLN A 97 -16.73 9.09 6.29
CA GLN A 97 -18.04 8.46 6.15
C GLN A 97 -18.25 7.42 7.25
N GLY A 98 -19.40 7.49 7.93
CA GLY A 98 -19.79 6.49 8.93
C GLY A 98 -18.77 6.31 10.06
N ASN A 99 -18.24 7.40 10.60
CA ASN A 99 -17.22 7.40 11.66
C ASN A 99 -15.90 6.69 11.27
N SER A 100 -15.57 6.70 9.98
CA SER A 100 -14.33 6.15 9.42
C SER A 100 -13.84 7.02 8.27
N ILE A 101 -12.55 6.90 7.95
CA ILE A 101 -11.94 7.57 6.81
C ILE A 101 -11.88 6.62 5.63
N GLN A 102 -12.53 6.97 4.53
CA GLN A 102 -12.45 6.24 3.27
C GLN A 102 -11.12 6.52 2.58
N PHE A 103 -10.63 5.52 1.85
CA PHE A 103 -9.44 5.62 1.02
C PHE A 103 -9.81 5.38 -0.45
N ASN A 104 -8.94 5.79 -1.37
CA ASN A 104 -9.14 5.63 -2.80
C ASN A 104 -9.46 4.17 -3.20
N GLY A 105 -10.56 3.97 -3.91
CA GLY A 105 -10.89 2.72 -4.59
C GLY A 105 -11.19 1.51 -3.71
N ALA A 106 -11.36 1.67 -2.39
CA ALA A 106 -11.69 0.55 -1.51
C ALA A 106 -12.73 0.94 -0.46
N GLU A 107 -13.75 0.10 -0.31
CA GLU A 107 -14.45 0.00 0.97
C GLU A 107 -13.42 -0.41 2.04
N VAL A 108 -13.23 0.45 3.04
CA VAL A 108 -12.22 0.34 4.10
C VAL A 108 -12.22 -1.03 4.80
N ALA A 109 -13.35 -1.73 4.80
CA ALA A 109 -13.58 -2.95 5.57
C ALA A 109 -12.58 -4.08 5.29
N TYR A 110 -11.90 -4.10 4.13
CA TYR A 110 -11.00 -5.19 3.73
C TYR A 110 -9.56 -4.77 3.39
N ASN A 111 -9.13 -3.54 3.71
CA ASN A 111 -7.75 -3.14 3.42
C ASN A 111 -6.81 -3.49 4.60
N PRO A 112 -5.90 -4.49 4.47
CA PRO A 112 -5.09 -4.97 5.59
C PRO A 112 -4.06 -3.94 6.10
N VAL A 113 -3.75 -2.91 5.30
CA VAL A 113 -2.79 -1.86 5.68
C VAL A 113 -3.46 -0.61 6.27
N ILE A 114 -4.79 -0.52 6.29
CA ILE A 114 -5.51 0.57 6.96
C ILE A 114 -6.05 0.06 8.29
N LYS A 115 -5.49 0.52 9.41
CA LYS A 115 -5.84 0.05 10.75
C LYS A 115 -6.34 1.19 11.63
N ASN A 116 -7.02 0.80 12.71
CA ASN A 116 -7.55 1.73 13.71
C ASN A 116 -8.42 2.85 13.10
N ASN A 117 -9.31 2.46 12.18
CA ASN A 117 -10.13 3.37 11.37
C ASN A 117 -11.63 3.30 11.75
N ALA A 118 -11.95 2.83 12.95
CA ALA A 118 -13.32 2.76 13.44
C ALA A 118 -13.53 3.81 14.54
N SER A 119 -14.66 4.53 14.53
CA SER A 119 -14.94 5.61 15.49
C SER A 119 -13.86 6.71 15.46
N VAL A 120 -13.45 7.10 14.26
CA VAL A 120 -12.55 8.24 14.05
C VAL A 120 -13.36 9.53 14.25
N PRO A 121 -12.86 10.55 14.96
CA PRO A 121 -13.51 11.85 15.03
C PRO A 121 -13.70 12.44 13.63
N GLU A 122 -14.79 13.19 13.43
CA GLU A 122 -15.04 13.88 12.17
C GLU A 122 -13.88 14.84 11.84
N ARG A 123 -13.35 14.70 10.64
CA ARG A 123 -12.28 15.56 10.10
C ARG A 123 -12.26 15.49 8.58
N GLN A 124 -11.64 16.49 7.97
CA GLN A 124 -11.35 16.45 6.55
C GLN A 124 -10.29 15.38 6.22
N PRO A 125 -10.39 14.73 5.05
CA PRO A 125 -9.32 13.88 4.53
C PRO A 125 -8.01 14.63 4.40
N LYS A 126 -6.90 13.96 4.72
CA LYS A 126 -5.56 14.54 4.66
C LYS A 126 -5.16 14.81 3.21
N ASP A 127 -4.45 15.92 3.00
CA ASP A 127 -3.78 16.24 1.73
C ASP A 127 -2.45 15.46 1.62
N LYS A 128 -2.54 14.13 1.55
CA LYS A 128 -1.37 13.26 1.36
C LYS A 128 -1.65 12.08 0.43
N LEU A 129 -0.61 11.69 -0.30
CA LEU A 129 -0.48 10.40 -0.98
C LEU A 129 0.57 9.57 -0.26
N LEU A 130 0.31 8.28 -0.08
CA LEU A 130 1.30 7.27 0.28
C LEU A 130 1.55 6.38 -0.93
N ILE A 131 2.81 6.20 -1.30
CA ILE A 131 3.24 5.45 -2.48
C ILE A 131 4.22 4.36 -2.07
N GLY A 132 4.03 3.15 -2.58
CA GLY A 132 4.94 2.03 -2.37
C GLY A 132 5.78 1.74 -3.61
N LEU A 133 7.09 1.99 -3.57
CA LEU A 133 8.01 1.60 -4.64
C LEU A 133 8.67 0.26 -4.31
N LYS A 134 8.34 -0.78 -5.07
CA LYS A 134 8.92 -2.12 -4.91
C LYS A 134 10.23 -2.23 -5.67
N ASP A 135 11.28 -2.61 -4.95
CA ASP A 135 12.56 -3.07 -5.48
C ASP A 135 12.60 -4.59 -5.36
N ASN A 136 12.39 -5.27 -6.48
CA ASN A 136 12.31 -6.73 -6.52
C ASN A 136 13.66 -7.40 -6.27
N GLU A 137 14.77 -6.76 -6.68
CA GLU A 137 16.12 -7.30 -6.49
C GLU A 137 16.49 -7.32 -5.01
N LYS A 138 16.21 -6.22 -4.31
CA LYS A 138 16.51 -6.09 -2.88
C LYS A 138 15.42 -6.64 -1.97
N ARG A 139 14.28 -7.07 -2.53
CA ARG A 139 13.09 -7.52 -1.80
C ARG A 139 12.63 -6.51 -0.73
N VAL A 140 12.66 -5.23 -1.08
CA VAL A 140 12.19 -4.13 -0.21
C VAL A 140 11.10 -3.33 -0.91
N THR A 141 10.24 -2.72 -0.09
CA THR A 141 9.31 -1.68 -0.55
C THR A 141 9.66 -0.37 0.13
N ASP A 142 10.04 0.63 -0.65
CA ASP A 142 10.20 1.99 -0.17
C ASP A 142 8.84 2.66 -0.04
N LEU A 143 8.53 3.18 1.14
CA LEU A 143 7.36 4.02 1.37
C LEU A 143 7.73 5.47 1.11
N TRP A 144 6.95 6.12 0.26
CA TRP A 144 7.10 7.53 -0.11
C TRP A 144 5.81 8.27 0.21
N VAL A 145 5.93 9.52 0.64
CA VAL A 145 4.79 10.39 0.90
C VAL A 145 4.94 11.69 0.11
N SER A 146 3.83 12.19 -0.42
CA SER A 146 3.71 13.51 -1.05
C SER A 146 2.39 14.17 -0.63
N LYS A 147 2.19 15.43 -1.00
CA LYS A 147 0.84 16.03 -1.07
C LYS A 147 0.03 15.41 -2.21
N LYS A 148 -1.30 15.62 -2.24
CA LYS A 148 -2.18 15.10 -3.30
C LYS A 148 -1.88 15.67 -4.67
N ASP A 149 -1.34 16.88 -4.72
CA ASP A 149 -0.87 17.46 -5.97
C ASP A 149 0.48 16.85 -6.43
N GLY A 150 1.11 15.97 -5.63
CA GLY A 150 2.41 15.36 -5.93
C GLY A 150 3.62 16.19 -5.49
N SER A 151 3.42 17.38 -4.90
CA SER A 151 4.52 18.15 -4.31
C SER A 151 5.03 17.51 -3.01
N GLU A 152 6.22 17.93 -2.57
CA GLU A 152 6.85 17.47 -1.31
C GLU A 152 7.05 15.93 -1.25
N LEU A 153 7.27 15.31 -2.42
CA LEU A 153 7.53 13.88 -2.51
C LEU A 153 8.85 13.51 -1.82
N GLN A 154 8.77 12.64 -0.83
CA GLN A 154 9.92 12.20 -0.05
C GLN A 154 9.81 10.74 0.37
N LYS A 155 10.96 10.07 0.46
CA LYS A 155 11.05 8.73 1.02
C LYS A 155 10.93 8.79 2.54
N VAL A 156 10.03 7.98 3.09
CA VAL A 156 9.82 7.86 4.53
C VAL A 156 10.68 6.74 5.11
N VAL A 157 10.62 5.54 4.52
CA VAL A 157 11.29 4.34 5.06
C VAL A 157 11.38 3.23 4.01
N SER A 158 12.34 2.34 4.14
CA SER A 158 12.39 1.07 3.40
C SER A 158 11.87 -0.06 4.28
N VAL A 159 10.88 -0.81 3.81
CA VAL A 159 10.32 -1.98 4.49
C VAL A 159 10.85 -3.24 3.82
N GLY A 160 11.70 -3.97 4.53
CA GLY A 160 12.26 -5.24 4.06
C GLY A 160 11.42 -6.46 4.43
N VAL A 161 11.86 -7.62 3.96
CA VAL A 161 11.30 -8.92 4.34
C VAL A 161 11.31 -9.08 5.86
N GLY A 162 10.23 -9.62 6.43
CA GLY A 162 10.07 -9.78 7.88
C GLY A 162 9.57 -8.53 8.62
N SER A 163 9.35 -7.43 7.91
CA SER A 163 8.66 -6.25 8.44
C SER A 163 7.24 -6.13 7.87
N SER A 164 6.35 -5.54 8.66
CA SER A 164 5.00 -5.16 8.22
C SER A 164 4.80 -3.67 8.41
N TRP A 165 3.85 -3.09 7.69
CA TRP A 165 3.49 -1.68 7.86
C TRP A 165 1.98 -1.48 7.75
N HIS A 166 1.49 -0.40 8.32
CA HIS A 166 0.10 0.04 8.17
C HIS A 166 -0.03 1.54 8.44
N ILE A 167 -1.11 2.15 7.95
CA ILE A 167 -1.60 3.45 8.39
C ILE A 167 -2.47 3.23 9.63
N ASP A 168 -2.15 3.90 10.73
CA ASP A 168 -2.96 4.01 11.93
C ASP A 168 -3.75 5.33 11.87
N VAL A 169 -5.02 5.24 11.49
CA VAL A 169 -5.81 6.41 11.08
C VAL A 169 -6.07 7.38 12.24
N LYS A 170 -6.43 6.88 13.42
CA LYS A 170 -6.66 7.75 14.59
C LYS A 170 -5.40 8.46 15.05
N ASN A 171 -4.28 7.76 15.03
CA ASN A 171 -3.01 8.32 15.50
C ASN A 171 -2.28 9.12 14.44
N ALA A 172 -2.79 9.16 13.20
CA ALA A 172 -2.18 9.88 12.09
C ALA A 172 -0.70 9.50 11.88
N VAL A 173 -0.42 8.19 11.88
CA VAL A 173 0.94 7.67 11.61
C VAL A 173 0.95 6.51 10.63
N ILE A 174 2.00 6.43 9.83
CA ILE A 174 2.44 5.19 9.19
C ILE A 174 3.32 4.45 10.20
N ARG A 175 2.92 3.25 10.59
CA ARG A 175 3.66 2.42 11.53
C ARG A 175 4.34 1.27 10.80
N VAL A 176 5.65 1.15 11.00
CA VAL A 176 6.45 -0.01 10.57
C VAL A 176 6.78 -0.85 11.79
N VAL A 177 6.54 -2.16 11.67
CA VAL A 177 6.77 -3.16 12.71
C VAL A 177 7.73 -4.21 12.17
N THR A 178 8.87 -4.37 12.83
CA THR A 178 9.89 -5.36 12.49
C THR A 178 10.08 -6.30 13.68
N ILE A 179 10.12 -7.61 13.40
CA ILE A 179 10.38 -8.64 14.41
C ILE A 179 11.68 -9.34 14.04
N ASN A 180 12.70 -9.22 14.89
CA ASN A 180 14.01 -9.87 14.70
C ASN A 180 14.35 -10.67 15.95
N ASN A 181 14.47 -11.99 15.85
CA ASN A 181 14.92 -12.85 16.97
C ASN A 181 14.21 -12.55 18.32
N GLN A 182 12.88 -12.39 18.30
CA GLN A 182 12.03 -12.03 19.46
C GLN A 182 12.05 -10.56 19.89
N ASP A 183 12.90 -9.71 19.30
CA ASP A 183 12.86 -8.27 19.52
C ASP A 183 11.85 -7.60 18.57
N LEU A 184 10.97 -6.79 19.16
CA LEU A 184 9.98 -5.98 18.45
C LEU A 184 10.50 -4.55 18.29
N LYS A 185 10.67 -4.11 17.05
CA LYS A 185 10.98 -2.71 16.72
C LYS A 185 9.77 -2.05 16.06
N ILE A 186 9.36 -0.91 16.61
CA ILE A 186 8.27 -0.07 16.05
C ILE A 186 8.84 1.28 15.66
N GLN A 187 8.54 1.71 14.43
CA GLN A 187 8.85 3.05 13.94
C GLN A 187 7.55 3.71 13.47
N ASN A 188 7.33 4.96 13.89
CA ASN A 188 6.17 5.75 13.48
C ASN A 188 6.63 6.94 12.64
N PHE A 189 5.92 7.19 11.55
CA PHE A 189 6.14 8.31 10.65
C PHE A 189 4.84 9.07 10.46
N SER A 190 4.89 10.38 10.23
CA SER A 190 3.68 11.18 10.10
C SER A 190 2.82 10.75 8.90
N TRP A 191 1.55 10.47 9.17
CA TRP A 191 0.48 10.36 8.17
C TRP A 191 -0.37 11.62 8.19
#